data_AF-A0A963PE31-F1
#
_entry.id   AF-A0A963PE31-F1
#
_cell.length_a   1.000
_cell.length_b   1.000
_cell.length_c   1.000
_cell.angle_alpha   90.00
_cell.angle_beta   90.00
_cell.angle_gamma   90.00
#
_symmetry.space_group_name_H-M   'P 1'
#
loop_
_entity.id
_entity.type
_entity.pdbx_description
1 polymer ?
#
loop_
_entity_poly.entity_id
_entity_poly.type
_entity_poly.pdbx_seq_one_letter_code
_entity_poly.pdbx_strand_id
1 'polypeptide(L)' 'MTSVKTLLATAAVALVATVSAVEAEEVTLVGAVQFDENHAFTKGLRKFEELAGECSGGSLKFDLHLNSELGLEKDYFEYM' A
#
# COMPACT_ATOMS: atom_id res chain seq x y z
N MET A 1 46.38 23.60 -4.14
CA MET A 1 45.82 23.62 -2.77
C MET A 1 44.31 23.64 -2.89
N THR A 2 43.73 22.50 -3.31
CA THR A 2 42.28 22.34 -3.45
C THR A 2 41.71 22.32 -2.04
N SER A 3 40.99 23.37 -1.68
CA SER A 3 40.66 23.70 -0.30
C SER A 3 39.83 22.59 0.34
N VAL A 4 40.12 22.25 1.60
CA VAL A 4 39.36 21.32 2.44
C VAL A 4 37.85 21.61 2.40
N LYS A 5 37.46 22.88 2.17
CA LYS A 5 36.07 23.30 1.91
C LYS A 5 35.43 22.64 0.69
N THR A 6 36.17 22.48 -0.41
CA THR A 6 35.68 21.80 -1.62
C THR A 6 35.47 20.31 -1.37
N LEU A 7 36.34 19.68 -0.55
CA LEU A 7 36.25 18.27 -0.20
C LEU A 7 35.07 17.98 0.76
N LEU A 8 34.82 18.86 1.74
CA LEU A 8 33.64 18.75 2.62
C LEU A 8 32.33 18.99 1.84
N ALA A 9 32.33 19.92 0.88
CA ALA A 9 31.15 20.20 0.08
C ALA A 9 30.75 19.03 -0.83
N THR A 10 31.70 18.33 -1.44
CA THR A 10 31.41 17.12 -2.23
C THR A 10 31.01 15.92 -1.35
N ALA A 11 31.56 15.78 -0.15
CA ALA A 11 31.15 14.74 0.79
C ALA A 11 29.70 14.91 1.29
N ALA A 12 29.27 16.16 1.51
CA ALA A 12 27.88 16.46 1.91
C ALA A 12 26.86 16.18 0.79
N VAL A 13 27.22 16.43 -0.48
CA VAL A 13 26.36 16.13 -1.63
C VAL A 13 26.27 14.62 -1.90
N ALA A 14 27.36 13.88 -1.68
CA ALA A 14 27.37 12.42 -1.84
C ALA A 14 26.51 11.68 -0.79
N LEU A 15 26.37 12.23 0.42
CA LEU A 15 25.57 11.62 1.50
C LEU A 15 24.05 11.74 1.25
N VAL A 16 23.61 12.76 0.52
CA VAL A 16 22.18 12.94 0.14
C VAL A 16 21.79 11.99 -1.00
N ALA A 17 22.76 11.57 -1.83
CA ALA A 17 22.51 10.68 -2.96
C ALA A 17 22.30 9.20 -2.57
N THR A 18 22.53 8.82 -1.32
CA THR A 18 22.36 7.43 -0.83
C THR A 18 21.06 7.19 -0.08
N VAL A 19 20.15 8.16 -0.04
CA VAL A 19 18.75 7.88 0.36
C VAL A 19 18.09 7.20 -0.84
N SER A 20 18.41 5.92 -1.05
CA SER A 20 17.58 5.05 -1.85
C SER A 20 16.20 5.04 -1.20
N ALA A 21 15.19 5.49 -1.94
CA ALA A 21 13.80 5.29 -1.55
C ALA A 21 13.62 3.79 -1.33
N VAL A 22 13.39 3.37 -0.09
CA VAL A 22 12.84 2.06 0.19
C VAL A 22 11.42 2.13 -0.36
N GLU A 23 11.24 1.72 -1.61
CA GLU A 23 9.91 1.47 -2.12
C GLU A 23 9.33 0.34 -1.27
N ALA A 24 8.20 0.62 -0.62
CA ALA A 24 7.45 -0.40 0.07
C ALA A 24 7.02 -1.44 -0.96
N GLU A 25 7.29 -2.72 -0.67
CA GLU A 25 6.89 -3.82 -1.53
C GLU A 25 5.38 -3.76 -1.75
N GLU A 26 4.95 -3.91 -3.01
CA GLU A 26 3.54 -3.87 -3.33
C GLU A 26 2.84 -5.09 -2.71
N VAL A 27 1.87 -4.85 -1.84
CA VAL A 27 1.08 -5.89 -1.18
C VAL A 27 -0.37 -5.76 -1.64
N THR A 28 -0.92 -6.86 -2.17
CA THR A 28 -2.35 -6.95 -2.46
C THR A 28 -3.06 -7.69 -1.33
N LEU A 29 -4.04 -7.05 -0.71
CA LEU A 29 -4.93 -7.67 0.26
C LEU A 29 -6.16 -8.20 -0.47
N VAL A 30 -6.32 -9.51 -0.47
CA VAL A 30 -7.50 -10.19 -1.03
C VAL A 30 -8.54 -10.34 0.07
N GLY A 31 -9.77 -9.89 -0.18
CA GLY A 31 -10.87 -9.95 0.77
C GLY A 31 -12.20 -10.29 0.11
N ALA A 32 -13.18 -10.70 0.92
CA ALA A 32 -14.53 -11.00 0.45
C ALA A 32 -15.60 -10.48 1.42
N VAL A 33 -16.76 -10.12 0.88
CA VAL A 33 -17.93 -9.67 1.65
C VAL A 33 -19.24 -10.11 1.00
N GLN A 34 -20.23 -10.45 1.82
CA GLN A 34 -21.57 -10.92 1.41
C GLN A 34 -22.40 -9.83 0.72
N PHE A 35 -22.02 -8.56 0.87
CA PHE A 35 -22.84 -7.42 0.52
C PHE A 35 -22.40 -6.77 -0.79
N ASP A 36 -23.32 -6.07 -1.44
CA ASP A 36 -23.04 -5.25 -2.62
C ASP A 36 -22.32 -3.93 -2.27
N GLU A 37 -21.97 -3.15 -3.30
CA GLU A 37 -21.32 -1.84 -3.17
C GLU A 37 -22.13 -0.79 -2.40
N ASN A 38 -23.45 -0.93 -2.34
CA ASN A 38 -24.33 0.06 -1.74
C ASN A 38 -24.53 -0.15 -0.24
N HIS A 39 -24.24 -1.36 0.26
CA HIS A 39 -24.32 -1.67 1.67
C HIS A 39 -23.34 -0.84 2.50
N ALA A 40 -23.76 -0.43 3.69
CA ALA A 40 -22.96 0.44 4.56
C ALA A 40 -21.60 -0.16 4.92
N PHE A 41 -21.56 -1.49 5.10
CA PHE A 41 -20.31 -2.22 5.39
C PHE A 41 -19.31 -2.12 4.23
N THR A 42 -19.75 -2.40 3.00
CA THR A 42 -18.88 -2.34 1.81
C THR A 42 -18.37 -0.92 1.56
N LYS A 43 -19.22 0.10 1.76
CA LYS A 43 -18.79 1.50 1.71
C LYS A 43 -17.69 1.82 2.73
N GLY A 44 -17.76 1.23 3.92
CA GLY A 44 -16.71 1.30 4.92
C GLY A 44 -15.41 0.66 4.44
N LEU A 45 -15.48 -0.52 3.83
CA LEU A 45 -14.30 -1.19 3.24
C LEU A 45 -13.68 -0.38 2.11
N ARG A 46 -14.49 0.21 1.22
CA ARG A 46 -13.98 1.09 0.14
C ARG A 46 -13.27 2.32 0.69
N LYS A 47 -13.80 2.93 1.76
CA LYS A 47 -13.11 4.06 2.41
C LYS A 47 -11.83 3.63 3.11
N PHE A 48 -11.80 2.41 3.67
CA PHE A 48 -10.58 1.84 4.23
C PHE A 48 -9.53 1.59 3.15
N GLU A 49 -9.90 0.98 2.03
CA GLU A 49 -9.05 0.77 0.85
C GLU A 49 -8.42 2.09 0.38
N GLU A 50 -9.23 3.14 0.23
CA GLU A 50 -8.76 4.49 -0.14
C GLU A 50 -7.70 5.02 0.83
N LEU A 51 -8.03 5.08 2.13
CA LEU A 51 -7.15 5.66 3.14
C LEU A 51 -5.88 4.82 3.39
N ALA A 52 -6.00 3.49 3.37
CA ALA A 52 -4.87 2.60 3.55
C ALA A 52 -3.91 2.66 2.35
N GLY A 53 -4.45 2.78 1.13
CA GLY A 53 -3.68 3.06 -0.07
C GLY A 53 -2.89 4.37 0.06
N GLU A 54 -3.53 5.46 0.48
CA GLU A 54 -2.86 6.75 0.72
C GLU A 54 -1.75 6.66 1.78
N CYS A 55 -2.05 6.06 2.94
CA CYS A 55 -1.09 5.91 4.03
C CYS A 55 0.12 5.04 3.66
N SER A 56 -0.07 4.08 2.76
CA SER A 56 0.99 3.18 2.28
C SER A 56 1.86 3.80 1.17
N GLY A 57 1.57 5.03 0.74
CA GLY A 57 2.21 5.60 -0.45
C GLY A 57 1.84 4.88 -1.75
N GLY A 58 0.68 4.23 -1.78
CA GLY A 58 0.17 3.47 -2.93
C GLY A 58 0.69 2.03 -3.04
N SER A 59 1.50 1.56 -2.10
CA SER A 59 2.03 0.18 -2.08
C SER A 59 1.00 -0.87 -1.65
N LEU A 60 -0.09 -0.47 -1.00
CA LEU A 60 -1.19 -1.37 -0.65
C LEU A 60 -2.28 -1.36 -1.73
N LYS A 61 -2.57 -2.52 -2.30
CA LYS A 61 -3.68 -2.77 -3.24
C LYS A 61 -4.73 -3.66 -2.57
N PHE A 62 -5.95 -3.60 -3.09
CA PHE A 62 -7.06 -4.40 -2.60
C PHE A 62 -7.74 -5.12 -3.76
N ASP A 63 -7.99 -6.41 -3.58
CA ASP A 63 -8.89 -7.20 -4.41
C ASP A 63 -10.05 -7.65 -3.54
N LEU A 64 -11.23 -7.05 -3.76
CA LEU A 64 -12.38 -7.23 -2.89
C LEU A 64 -13.53 -7.87 -3.66
N HIS A 65 -13.76 -9.15 -3.37
CA HIS A 65 -14.88 -9.93 -3.87
C HIS A 65 -16.17 -9.54 -3.14
N LEU A 66 -17.23 -9.22 -3.90
CA LEU A 66 -18.49 -8.70 -3.36
C LEU A 66 -19.64 -9.66 -3.59
N ASN A 67 -20.76 -9.39 -2.94
CA ASN A 67 -22.05 -10.02 -3.24
C ASN A 67 -21.96 -11.56 -3.25
N SER A 68 -21.26 -12.12 -2.26
CA SER A 68 -21.07 -13.57 -2.09
C SER A 68 -20.43 -14.27 -3.30
N GLU A 69 -19.58 -13.58 -4.06
CA GLU A 69 -18.85 -14.15 -5.21
C GLU A 69 -18.07 -15.42 -4.84
N LEU A 70 -17.51 -15.47 -3.63
CA LEU A 70 -16.78 -16.63 -3.09
C LEU A 70 -17.64 -17.53 -2.18
N GLY A 71 -18.97 -17.39 -2.21
CA GLY A 71 -19.87 -18.13 -1.32
C GLY A 71 -20.15 -17.41 0.01
N LEU A 72 -20.38 -18.19 1.07
CA LEU A 72 -20.67 -17.66 2.40
C LEU A 72 -19.37 -17.41 3.17
N GLU A 73 -19.42 -16.66 4.27
CA GLU A 73 -18.23 -16.31 5.08
C GLU A 73 -17.37 -17.51 5.50
N LYS A 74 -17.99 -18.68 5.70
CA LYS A 74 -17.28 -19.93 6.01
C LYS A 74 -16.40 -20.46 4.87
N ASP A 75 -16.72 -20.10 3.62
CA ASP A 75 -16.08 -20.60 2.41
C ASP A 75 -14.87 -19.74 2.00
N TYR A 76 -14.75 -18.55 2.57
CA TYR A 76 -13.71 -17.57 2.21
C TYR A 76 -12.28 -18.11 2.39
N PHE A 77 -12.03 -18.90 3.44
CA PHE A 77 -10.71 -19.49 3.71
C PHE A 77 -10.30 -20.58 2.71
N GLU A 78 -11.27 -21.16 2.00
CA GLU A 78 -10.97 -22.17 0.99
C GLU A 78 -10.60 -21.50 -0.36
N TYR A 79 -11.09 -20.29 -0.60
CA TYR A 79 -10.98 -19.59 -1.88
C TYR A 79 -10.06 -18.37 -1.88
N MET A 80 -9.51 -17.96 -0.74
CA MET A 80 -8.51 -16.88 -0.58
C MET A 80 -7.33 -17.33 0.28
#